data_AF-A0AAQ3UM38-F1
#
_entry.id   AF-A0AAQ3UM38-F1
#
_cell.length_a   1.000
_cell.length_b   1.000
_cell.length_c   1.000
_cell.angle_alpha   90.00
_cell.angle_beta   90.00
_cell.angle_gamma   90.00
#
_symmetry.space_group_name_H-M   'P 1'
#
loop_
_entity.id
_entity.type
_entity.pdbx_description
1 polymer ?
#
loop_
_entity_poly.entity_id
_entity_poly.type
_entity_poly.pdbx_seq_one_letter_code
_entity_poly.pdbx_strand_id
1 'polypeptide(L)'
;MDNKVEQQRAELYRILTQVRLDMDQKLALQRAELNVNIREERLAMDRKLKEECDNTDRRVKEERDNSDRRLNEERDMLDRKLRKERQNMDRIIEFERVRMERLTLQARVDMEHKLQEQHNGNGKNKIEHQVMIMNADIDQPTAQQDRLGFENFPRPDVVMEFKVHSRDRDPGHFRVLEPGTVDWVLIANQLKPYGYKGKAEVYYRKRGFDSTGAKVLIEGAHDVEQMMIDLEGTKECDLFVVNNPSPSSSYTNTEDDFIDGVVEVQVDFIFHLMI
;
A
#
# COMPACT_ATOMS: atom_id res chain seq x y z
N MET A 1 -43.50 64.64 -80.09
CA MET A 1 -43.38 63.28 -79.53
C MET A 1 -42.60 63.27 -78.21
N ASP A 2 -41.83 64.32 -77.90
CA ASP A 2 -40.88 64.33 -76.77
C ASP A 2 -41.51 64.26 -75.38
N ASN A 3 -42.66 64.91 -75.15
CA ASN A 3 -43.30 64.98 -73.83
C ASN A 3 -43.72 63.60 -73.27
N LYS A 4 -44.13 62.67 -74.14
CA LYS A 4 -44.53 61.30 -73.73
C LYS A 4 -43.32 60.46 -73.30
N VAL A 5 -42.19 60.63 -73.98
CA VAL A 5 -40.93 59.94 -73.65
C VAL A 5 -40.38 60.47 -72.33
N GLU A 6 -40.50 61.77 -72.09
CA GLU A 6 -40.04 62.42 -70.87
C GLU A 6 -40.87 62.00 -69.65
N GLN A 7 -42.20 61.91 -69.80
CA GLN A 7 -43.10 61.34 -68.78
C GLN A 7 -42.75 59.87 -68.45
N GLN A 8 -42.49 59.04 -69.47
CA GLN A 8 -42.10 57.65 -69.27
C GLN A 8 -40.75 57.52 -68.54
N ARG A 9 -39.78 58.38 -68.86
CA ARG A 9 -38.49 58.42 -68.14
C ARG A 9 -38.66 58.84 -66.68
N ALA A 10 -39.46 59.87 -66.42
CA ALA A 10 -39.74 60.33 -65.06
C ALA A 10 -40.40 59.23 -64.21
N GLU A 11 -41.37 58.51 -64.78
CA GLU A 11 -42.03 57.40 -64.08
C GLU A 11 -41.07 56.24 -63.81
N LEU A 12 -40.22 55.87 -64.79
CA LEU A 12 -39.19 54.86 -64.58
C LEU A 12 -38.22 55.24 -63.45
N TYR A 13 -37.77 56.50 -63.41
CA TYR A 13 -36.92 56.98 -62.31
C TYR A 13 -37.64 56.92 -60.96
N ARG A 14 -38.93 57.25 -60.92
CA ARG A 14 -39.74 57.17 -59.71
C ARG A 14 -39.82 55.73 -59.20
N ILE A 15 -40.12 54.78 -60.09
CA ILE A 15 -40.21 53.36 -59.79
C ILE A 15 -38.85 52.83 -59.30
N LEU A 16 -37.77 53.11 -60.03
CA LEU A 16 -36.42 52.67 -59.65
C LEU A 16 -36.01 53.21 -58.27
N THR A 17 -36.33 54.48 -58.00
CA THR A 17 -36.06 55.09 -56.69
C THR A 17 -36.84 54.39 -55.59
N GLN A 18 -38.13 54.09 -55.82
CA GLN A 18 -38.95 53.38 -54.84
C GLN A 18 -38.43 51.97 -54.59
N VAL A 19 -38.09 51.22 -55.64
CA VAL A 19 -37.54 49.86 -55.52
C VAL A 19 -36.24 49.87 -54.72
N ARG A 20 -35.37 50.86 -54.95
CA ARG A 20 -34.13 51.02 -54.17
C ARG A 20 -34.42 51.27 -52.69
N LEU A 21 -35.34 52.18 -52.38
CA LEU A 21 -35.73 52.47 -50.99
C LEU A 21 -36.32 51.23 -50.31
N ASP A 22 -37.19 50.49 -50.98
CA ASP A 22 -37.80 49.27 -50.44
C ASP A 22 -36.74 48.19 -50.18
N MET A 23 -35.76 48.03 -51.07
CA MET A 23 -34.63 47.11 -50.87
C MET A 23 -33.77 47.52 -49.68
N ASP A 24 -33.41 48.81 -49.59
CA ASP A 24 -32.60 49.33 -48.49
C ASP A 24 -33.32 49.16 -47.14
N GLN A 25 -34.64 49.39 -47.10
CA GLN A 25 -35.47 49.14 -45.91
C GLN A 25 -35.49 47.66 -45.53
N LYS A 26 -35.69 46.75 -46.50
CA LYS A 26 -35.67 45.30 -46.25
C LYS A 26 -34.31 44.84 -45.71
N LEU A 27 -33.22 45.32 -46.30
CA LEU A 27 -31.86 45.01 -45.82
C LEU A 27 -31.61 45.56 -44.41
N ALA A 28 -32.10 46.76 -44.11
CA ALA A 28 -31.99 47.34 -42.77
C ALA A 28 -32.73 46.50 -41.72
N LEU A 29 -33.95 46.03 -42.03
CA LEU A 29 -34.72 45.16 -41.16
C LEU A 29 -34.02 43.81 -40.92
N GLN A 30 -33.54 43.17 -41.99
CA GLN A 30 -32.81 41.90 -41.88
C GLN A 30 -31.53 42.03 -41.05
N ARG A 31 -30.79 43.15 -41.20
CA ARG A 31 -29.61 43.43 -40.36
C ARG A 31 -29.99 43.63 -38.89
N ALA A 32 -31.09 44.32 -38.62
CA ALA A 32 -31.57 44.53 -37.25
C ALA A 32 -31.97 43.19 -36.60
N GLU A 33 -32.71 42.34 -37.31
CA GLU A 33 -33.10 41.02 -36.85
C GLU A 33 -31.88 40.13 -36.57
N LEU A 34 -30.93 40.07 -37.50
CA LEU A 34 -29.69 39.30 -37.31
C LEU A 34 -28.90 39.79 -36.09
N ASN A 35 -28.81 41.11 -35.87
CA ASN A 35 -28.13 41.67 -34.71
C ASN A 35 -28.82 41.28 -33.39
N VAL A 36 -30.16 41.21 -33.36
CA VAL A 36 -30.91 40.73 -32.20
C VAL A 36 -30.59 39.25 -31.97
N ASN A 37 -30.66 38.41 -32.99
CA ASN A 37 -30.37 36.98 -32.88
C ASN A 37 -28.94 36.72 -32.38
N ILE A 38 -27.93 37.41 -32.94
CA ILE A 38 -26.54 37.30 -32.48
C ILE A 38 -26.41 37.69 -31.01
N ARG A 39 -27.12 38.73 -30.56
CA ARG A 39 -27.09 39.17 -29.16
C ARG A 39 -27.73 38.13 -28.25
N GLU A 40 -28.84 37.54 -28.65
CA GLU A 40 -29.53 36.50 -27.88
C GLU A 40 -28.69 35.22 -27.77
N GLU A 41 -28.05 34.79 -28.86
CA GLU A 41 -27.14 33.66 -28.87
C GLU A 41 -25.93 33.88 -27.95
N ARG A 42 -25.33 35.08 -27.99
CA ARG A 42 -24.23 35.44 -27.07
C ARG A 42 -24.67 35.36 -25.61
N LEU A 43 -25.83 35.93 -25.27
CA LEU A 43 -26.36 35.86 -23.91
C LEU A 43 -26.68 34.41 -23.49
N ALA A 44 -27.13 33.57 -24.41
CA ALA A 44 -27.37 32.15 -24.14
C ALA A 44 -26.06 31.40 -23.88
N MET A 45 -25.01 31.66 -24.66
CA MET A 45 -23.69 31.09 -24.44
C MET A 45 -23.08 31.54 -23.11
N ASP A 46 -23.17 32.83 -22.78
CA ASP A 46 -22.66 33.36 -21.52
C ASP A 46 -23.35 32.72 -20.31
N ARG A 47 -24.67 32.50 -20.38
CA ARG A 47 -25.41 31.77 -19.35
C ARG A 47 -24.92 30.33 -19.18
N LYS A 48 -24.74 29.61 -20.29
CA LYS A 48 -24.23 28.23 -20.25
C LYS A 48 -22.81 28.15 -19.68
N LEU A 49 -21.93 29.06 -20.08
CA LEU A 49 -20.58 29.13 -19.55
C LEU A 49 -20.58 29.40 -18.04
N LYS A 50 -21.44 30.32 -17.58
CA LYS A 50 -21.57 30.60 -16.15
C LYS A 50 -22.06 29.38 -15.37
N GLU A 51 -23.05 28.66 -15.88
CA GLU A 51 -23.56 27.43 -15.28
C GLU A 51 -22.48 26.33 -15.21
N GLU A 52 -21.73 26.12 -16.29
CA GLU A 52 -20.62 25.17 -16.30
C GLU A 52 -19.53 25.54 -15.28
N CYS A 53 -19.13 26.82 -15.21
CA CYS A 53 -18.19 27.29 -14.19
C CYS A 53 -18.71 27.00 -12.77
N ASP A 54 -19.96 27.37 -12.48
CA ASP A 54 -20.56 27.16 -11.16
C ASP A 54 -20.70 25.66 -10.82
N ASN A 55 -20.95 24.80 -11.81
CA ASN A 55 -20.96 23.34 -11.65
C ASN A 55 -19.56 22.81 -11.34
N THR A 56 -18.53 23.26 -12.07
CA THR A 56 -17.15 22.84 -11.81
C THR A 56 -16.65 23.29 -10.45
N ASP A 57 -16.94 24.53 -10.03
CA ASP A 57 -16.59 25.04 -8.71
C ASP A 57 -17.26 24.23 -7.59
N ARG A 58 -18.54 23.88 -7.77
CA ARG A 58 -19.26 23.02 -6.83
C ARG A 58 -18.61 21.65 -6.69
N ARG A 59 -18.29 21.00 -7.82
CA ARG A 59 -17.64 19.67 -7.82
C ARG A 59 -16.27 19.71 -7.13
N VAL A 60 -15.45 20.72 -7.44
CA VAL A 60 -14.13 20.88 -6.80
C VAL A 60 -14.27 21.10 -5.29
N LYS A 61 -15.27 21.86 -4.87
CA LYS A 61 -15.54 22.06 -3.44
C LYS A 61 -15.95 20.75 -2.76
N GLU A 62 -16.86 19.98 -3.36
CA GLU A 62 -17.28 18.69 -2.84
C GLU A 62 -16.12 17.69 -2.74
N GLU A 63 -15.24 17.63 -3.74
CA GLU A 63 -14.05 16.77 -3.70
C GLU A 63 -13.06 17.17 -2.59
N ARG A 64 -12.88 18.48 -2.36
CA ARG A 64 -12.06 18.98 -1.24
C ARG A 64 -12.66 18.60 0.10
N ASP A 65 -13.95 18.87 0.30
CA ASP A 65 -14.65 18.56 1.55
C ASP A 65 -14.62 17.04 1.84
N ASN A 66 -14.74 16.20 0.81
CA ASN A 66 -14.63 14.75 0.94
C ASN A 66 -13.20 14.30 1.32
N SER A 67 -12.19 14.89 0.68
CA SER A 67 -10.79 14.60 0.99
C SER A 67 -10.43 15.00 2.42
N ASP A 68 -10.87 16.19 2.86
CA ASP A 68 -10.68 16.67 4.22
C ASP A 68 -11.37 15.78 5.24
N ARG A 69 -12.57 15.26 4.93
CA ARG A 69 -13.26 14.30 5.80
C ARG A 69 -12.46 13.00 5.95
N ARG A 70 -12.00 12.42 4.84
CA ARG A 70 -11.18 11.18 4.85
C ARG A 70 -9.89 11.35 5.64
N LEU A 71 -9.17 12.47 5.45
CA LEU A 71 -7.94 12.75 6.18
C LEU A 71 -8.18 12.87 7.69
N ASN A 72 -9.29 13.49 8.11
CA ASN A 72 -9.64 13.55 9.52
C ASN A 72 -10.00 12.17 10.08
N GLU A 73 -10.71 11.33 9.34
CA GLU A 73 -11.03 9.97 9.75
C GLU A 73 -9.78 9.09 9.92
N GLU A 74 -8.83 9.19 8.98
CA GLU A 74 -7.53 8.50 9.04
C GLU A 74 -6.71 8.97 10.24
N ARG A 75 -6.64 10.29 10.48
CA ARG A 75 -5.96 10.85 11.66
C ARG A 75 -6.56 10.31 12.95
N ASP A 76 -7.89 10.33 13.08
CA ASP A 76 -8.57 9.84 14.27
C ASP A 76 -8.38 8.33 14.47
N MET A 77 -8.30 7.56 13.38
CA MET A 77 -7.98 6.14 13.44
C MET A 77 -6.56 5.89 13.98
N LEU A 78 -5.57 6.61 13.45
CA LEU A 78 -4.18 6.53 13.89
C LEU A 78 -4.03 6.94 15.36
N ASP A 79 -4.70 8.02 15.78
CA ASP A 79 -4.70 8.47 17.17
C ASP A 79 -5.29 7.41 18.11
N ARG A 80 -6.39 6.75 17.70
CA ARG A 80 -6.96 5.63 18.46
C ARG A 80 -5.99 4.44 18.55
N LYS A 81 -5.31 4.10 17.46
CA LYS A 81 -4.31 3.01 17.44
C LYS A 81 -3.14 3.31 18.36
N LEU A 82 -2.57 4.51 18.25
CA LEU A 82 -1.46 4.96 19.09
C LEU A 82 -1.82 4.95 20.58
N ARG A 83 -3.04 5.40 20.94
CA ARG A 83 -3.52 5.34 22.32
C ARG A 83 -3.60 3.91 22.85
N LYS A 84 -4.10 2.97 22.04
CA LYS A 84 -4.15 1.55 22.43
C LYS A 84 -2.75 0.95 22.61
N GLU A 85 -1.83 1.24 21.71
CA GLU A 85 -0.44 0.77 21.81
C GLU A 85 0.26 1.32 23.06
N ARG A 86 0.07 2.61 23.37
CA ARG A 86 0.58 3.21 24.61
C ARG A 86 0.02 2.51 25.85
N GLN A 87 -1.30 2.32 25.91
CA GLN A 87 -1.94 1.61 27.03
C GLN A 87 -1.44 0.17 27.17
N ASN A 88 -1.17 -0.51 26.05
CA ASN A 88 -0.61 -1.86 26.08
C ASN A 88 0.82 -1.87 26.63
N MET A 89 1.67 -0.95 26.18
CA MET A 89 3.02 -0.79 26.70
C MET A 89 3.02 -0.46 28.20
N ASP A 90 2.15 0.44 28.65
CA ASP A 90 2.03 0.79 30.07
C ASP A 90 1.68 -0.44 30.92
N ARG A 91 0.77 -1.31 30.43
CA ARG A 91 0.43 -2.57 31.11
C ARG A 91 1.60 -3.54 31.16
N ILE A 92 2.37 -3.67 30.07
CA ILE A 92 3.54 -4.55 30.02
C ILE A 92 4.62 -4.05 31.00
N ILE A 93 4.87 -2.74 31.02
CA ILE A 93 5.83 -2.11 31.94
C ILE A 93 5.43 -2.39 33.38
N GLU A 94 4.15 -2.24 33.72
CA GLU A 94 3.67 -2.50 35.08
C GLU A 94 3.80 -3.99 35.46
N PHE A 95 3.46 -4.89 34.55
CA PHE A 95 3.62 -6.32 34.77
C PHE A 95 5.09 -6.71 35.02
N GLU A 96 6.01 -6.20 34.21
CA GLU A 96 7.44 -6.45 34.38
C GLU A 96 8.00 -5.81 35.66
N ARG A 97 7.52 -4.64 36.08
CA ARG A 97 7.85 -4.05 37.38
C ARG A 97 7.49 -4.99 38.53
N VAL A 98 6.23 -5.45 38.59
CA VAL A 98 5.77 -6.37 39.62
C VAL A 98 6.55 -7.69 39.59
N ARG A 99 6.84 -8.22 38.39
CA ARG A 99 7.66 -9.42 38.23
C ARG A 99 9.07 -9.24 38.80
N MET A 100 9.74 -8.14 38.47
CA MET A 100 11.07 -7.83 38.98
C MET A 100 11.08 -7.62 40.50
N GLU A 101 10.07 -6.96 41.06
CA GLU A 101 9.92 -6.79 42.50
C GLU A 101 9.79 -8.15 43.20
N ARG A 102 8.98 -9.06 42.66
CA ARG A 102 8.84 -10.43 43.19
C ARG A 102 10.16 -11.20 43.15
N LEU A 103 10.89 -11.13 42.04
CA LEU A 103 12.20 -11.79 41.91
C LEU A 103 13.23 -11.23 42.90
N THR A 104 13.21 -9.91 43.08
CA THR A 104 14.08 -9.23 44.06
C THR A 104 13.76 -9.69 45.48
N LEU A 105 12.47 -9.78 45.84
CA LEU A 105 12.04 -10.24 47.16
C LEU A 105 12.41 -11.70 47.40
N GLN A 106 12.19 -12.58 46.41
CA GLN A 106 12.58 -13.98 46.52
C GLN A 106 14.09 -14.13 46.76
N ALA A 107 14.91 -13.42 45.99
CA ALA A 107 16.36 -13.43 46.17
C ALA A 107 16.78 -12.99 47.59
N ARG A 108 16.07 -12.01 48.18
CA ARG A 108 16.30 -11.60 49.58
C ARG A 108 15.97 -12.70 50.57
N VAL A 109 14.81 -13.36 50.41
CA VAL A 109 14.40 -14.48 51.27
C VAL A 109 15.40 -15.63 51.17
N ASP A 110 15.84 -15.99 49.96
CA ASP A 110 16.81 -17.06 49.74
C ASP A 110 18.17 -16.75 50.40
N MET A 111 18.62 -15.48 50.32
CA MET A 111 19.84 -15.04 51.00
C MET A 111 19.69 -15.07 52.52
N GLU A 112 18.55 -14.62 53.06
CA GLU A 112 18.28 -14.64 54.49
C GLU A 112 18.26 -16.08 55.03
N HIS A 113 17.63 -17.01 54.31
CA HIS A 113 17.65 -18.44 54.64
C HIS A 113 19.07 -18.99 54.71
N LYS A 114 19.90 -18.72 53.69
CA LYS A 114 21.31 -19.15 53.67
C LYS A 114 22.11 -18.58 54.84
N LEU A 115 21.89 -17.33 55.22
CA LEU A 115 22.54 -16.72 56.39
C LEU A 115 22.11 -17.40 57.69
N GLN A 116 20.82 -17.72 57.85
CA GLN A 116 20.32 -18.46 59.01
C GLN A 116 20.90 -19.87 59.10
N GLU A 117 20.99 -20.59 57.98
CA GLU A 117 21.65 -21.90 57.92
C GLU A 117 23.11 -21.84 58.36
N GLN A 118 23.87 -20.83 57.92
CA GLN A 118 25.25 -20.62 58.36
C GLN A 118 25.35 -20.36 59.87
N HIS A 119 24.44 -19.55 60.43
CA HIS A 119 24.39 -19.30 61.87
C HIS A 119 24.02 -20.55 62.69
N ASN A 120 23.06 -21.35 62.21
CA ASN A 120 22.65 -22.59 62.87
C ASN A 120 23.67 -23.74 62.71
N GLY A 121 24.36 -23.81 61.57
CA GLY A 121 25.44 -24.76 61.31
C GLY A 121 26.69 -24.48 62.16
N ASN A 122 27.05 -23.22 62.38
CA ASN A 122 28.14 -22.85 63.29
C ASN A 122 27.83 -23.13 64.77
N GLY A 123 26.56 -23.24 65.16
CA GLY A 123 26.14 -23.66 66.49
C GLY A 123 26.31 -25.16 66.74
N LYS A 124 26.13 -26.01 65.72
CA LYS A 124 26.34 -27.46 65.81
C LYS A 124 27.82 -27.86 65.68
N ASN A 125 28.58 -27.17 64.84
CA ASN A 125 30.00 -27.46 64.62
C ASN A 125 30.90 -27.13 65.83
N LYS A 126 30.44 -26.31 66.78
CA LYS A 126 31.13 -26.11 68.07
C LYS A 126 30.91 -27.23 69.10
N ILE A 127 29.89 -28.08 68.91
CA ILE A 127 29.64 -29.24 69.77
C ILE A 127 30.27 -30.52 69.15
N GLU A 128 30.44 -30.56 67.83
CA GLU A 128 31.00 -31.74 67.15
C GLU A 128 32.52 -31.71 66.93
N HIS A 129 33.20 -30.58 67.14
CA HIS A 129 34.68 -30.53 67.07
C HIS A 129 35.39 -31.18 68.28
N GLN A 130 34.67 -31.93 69.11
CA GLN A 130 35.24 -32.82 70.13
C GLN A 130 34.95 -34.31 69.88
N VAL A 131 34.27 -34.70 68.79
CA VAL A 131 33.83 -36.11 68.61
C VAL A 131 34.31 -36.83 67.36
N MET A 132 34.83 -36.20 66.30
CA MET A 132 35.33 -36.99 65.15
C MET A 132 36.68 -36.52 64.61
N ILE A 133 37.73 -36.80 65.38
CA ILE A 133 38.92 -37.43 64.79
C ILE A 133 38.54 -38.90 64.58
N MET A 134 38.06 -39.25 63.39
CA MET A 134 38.29 -40.54 62.73
C MET A 134 37.41 -40.65 61.49
N ASN A 135 38.04 -41.18 60.43
CA ASN A 135 37.49 -41.65 59.18
C ASN A 135 37.34 -40.60 58.09
N ALA A 136 38.45 -40.47 57.36
CA ALA A 136 38.42 -40.37 55.91
C ALA A 136 37.50 -41.46 55.34
N ASP A 137 36.63 -41.09 54.40
CA ASP A 137 36.69 -41.71 53.09
C ASP A 137 36.08 -40.82 52.02
N ILE A 138 36.68 -40.98 50.86
CA ILE A 138 36.50 -40.30 49.58
C ILE A 138 35.11 -40.63 49.05
N ASP A 139 34.32 -39.61 48.71
CA ASP A 139 33.30 -39.74 47.68
C ASP A 139 33.14 -38.45 46.87
N GLN A 140 33.19 -38.61 45.55
CA GLN A 140 33.07 -37.57 44.54
C GLN A 140 31.64 -37.00 44.51
N PRO A 141 31.44 -35.67 44.43
CA PRO A 141 30.14 -35.13 44.08
C PRO A 141 29.92 -35.21 42.56
N THR A 142 28.89 -35.94 42.21
CA THR A 142 28.31 -36.05 40.87
C THR A 142 27.89 -34.66 40.38
N ALA A 143 28.41 -34.24 39.23
CA ALA A 143 27.96 -33.04 38.55
C ALA A 143 26.53 -33.24 38.04
N GLN A 144 25.54 -32.89 38.86
CA GLN A 144 24.20 -32.59 38.38
C GLN A 144 24.28 -31.24 37.66
N GLN A 145 24.35 -31.31 36.33
CA GLN A 145 23.93 -30.20 35.48
C GLN A 145 22.46 -29.95 35.75
N ASP A 146 22.17 -28.96 36.61
CA ASP A 146 20.90 -28.26 36.61
C ASP A 146 20.71 -27.68 35.20
N ARG A 147 19.97 -28.43 34.38
CA ARG A 147 19.27 -27.90 33.22
C ARG A 147 18.29 -26.87 33.76
N LEU A 148 18.74 -25.62 33.85
CA LEU A 148 17.86 -24.46 33.91
C LEU A 148 16.92 -24.57 32.71
N GLY A 149 15.66 -24.90 32.99
CA GLY A 149 14.59 -24.92 32.02
C GLY A 149 14.43 -23.53 31.42
N PHE A 150 15.08 -23.31 30.28
CA PHE A 150 14.80 -22.22 29.34
C PHE A 150 13.54 -22.52 28.49
N GLU A 151 12.71 -23.47 28.92
CA GLU A 151 11.43 -23.77 28.30
C GLU A 151 10.35 -22.93 28.96
N ASN A 152 10.19 -21.68 28.50
CA ASN A 152 8.91 -20.93 28.47
C ASN A 152 9.15 -19.46 28.05
N PHE A 153 10.02 -19.23 27.07
CA PHE A 153 9.86 -18.02 26.27
C PHE A 153 8.75 -18.30 25.25
N PRO A 154 7.67 -17.50 25.19
CA PRO A 154 6.71 -17.61 24.11
C PRO A 154 7.50 -17.43 22.81
N ARG A 155 7.55 -18.48 21.99
CA ARG A 155 8.16 -18.38 20.66
C ARG A 155 7.36 -17.31 19.92
N PRO A 156 7.99 -16.28 19.36
CA PRO A 156 7.25 -15.24 18.65
C PRO A 156 6.46 -15.89 17.52
N ASP A 157 5.16 -15.64 17.50
CA ASP A 157 4.28 -16.25 16.52
C ASP A 157 4.65 -15.76 15.10
N VAL A 158 4.66 -16.69 14.15
CA VAL A 158 4.87 -16.34 12.74
C VAL A 158 3.61 -15.63 12.26
N VAL A 159 3.77 -14.38 11.82
CA VAL A 159 2.74 -13.56 11.18
C VAL A 159 2.55 -14.03 9.75
N MET A 160 3.65 -14.13 8.99
CA MET A 160 3.63 -14.56 7.60
C MET A 160 4.99 -15.12 7.17
N GLU A 161 4.98 -16.20 6.38
CA GLU A 161 6.12 -16.78 5.69
C GLU A 161 5.96 -16.56 4.19
N PHE A 162 7.00 -16.00 3.58
CA PHE A 162 7.03 -15.70 2.15
C PHE A 162 8.00 -16.64 1.45
N LYS A 163 7.55 -17.32 0.40
CA LYS A 163 8.40 -18.07 -0.53
C LYS A 163 8.59 -17.21 -1.78
N VAL A 164 9.83 -16.89 -2.11
CA VAL A 164 10.16 -15.96 -3.18
C VAL A 164 10.66 -16.74 -4.39
N HIS A 165 10.00 -16.55 -5.52
CA HIS A 165 10.34 -17.13 -6.80
C HIS A 165 10.90 -16.04 -7.73
N SER A 166 12.06 -16.28 -8.31
CA SER A 166 12.70 -15.40 -9.27
C SER A 166 13.16 -16.24 -10.46
N ARG A 167 13.15 -15.67 -11.68
CA ARG A 167 13.52 -16.40 -12.89
C ARG A 167 15.01 -16.76 -12.92
N ASP A 168 15.84 -15.87 -12.36
CA ASP A 168 17.31 -15.92 -12.50
C ASP A 168 18.01 -16.31 -11.20
N ARG A 169 17.27 -16.71 -10.16
CA ARG A 169 17.81 -17.03 -8.83
C ARG A 169 17.07 -18.19 -8.18
N ASP A 170 17.77 -18.87 -7.29
CA ASP A 170 17.18 -19.94 -6.48
C ASP A 170 16.02 -19.40 -5.62
N PRO A 171 14.97 -20.22 -5.39
CA PRO A 171 13.86 -19.85 -4.53
C PRO A 171 14.32 -19.46 -3.13
N GLY A 172 13.80 -18.33 -2.64
CA GLY A 172 14.07 -17.81 -1.31
C GLY A 172 12.93 -18.04 -0.33
N HIS A 173 13.19 -17.82 0.95
CA HIS A 173 12.12 -17.62 1.92
C HIS A 173 12.51 -16.62 3.00
N PHE A 174 11.54 -15.88 3.52
CA PHE A 174 11.69 -15.05 4.71
C PHE A 174 10.42 -15.05 5.55
N ARG A 175 10.54 -14.75 6.85
CA ARG A 175 9.43 -14.80 7.81
C ARG A 175 9.29 -13.47 8.53
N VAL A 176 8.06 -13.09 8.80
CA VAL A 176 7.68 -11.97 9.65
C VAL A 176 7.15 -12.55 10.96
N LEU A 177 7.74 -12.13 12.08
CA LEU A 177 7.42 -12.60 13.43
C LEU A 177 6.71 -11.49 14.20
N GLU A 178 5.80 -11.85 15.11
CA GLU A 178 5.16 -10.88 16.00
C GLU A 178 6.20 -10.21 16.92
N PRO A 179 6.09 -8.88 17.19
CA PRO A 179 4.98 -7.97 16.84
C PRO A 179 5.13 -7.27 15.46
N GLY A 180 5.86 -7.86 14.51
CA GLY A 180 6.09 -7.28 13.19
C GLY A 180 4.83 -7.18 12.33
N THR A 181 4.76 -6.13 11.52
CA THR A 181 3.69 -5.92 10.53
C THR A 181 4.22 -6.18 9.12
N VAL A 182 3.41 -6.82 8.28
CA VAL A 182 3.70 -6.94 6.86
C VAL A 182 3.32 -5.64 6.16
N ASP A 183 4.31 -4.90 5.66
CA ASP A 183 4.10 -3.71 4.83
C ASP A 183 4.96 -3.76 3.55
N TRP A 184 4.64 -2.88 2.61
CA TRP A 184 5.35 -2.81 1.31
C TRP A 184 6.84 -2.52 1.46
N VAL A 185 7.23 -1.66 2.41
CA VAL A 185 8.63 -1.28 2.60
C VAL A 185 9.44 -2.47 3.09
N LEU A 186 8.88 -3.25 4.02
CA LEU A 186 9.45 -4.50 4.50
C LEU A 186 9.59 -5.50 3.35
N ILE A 187 8.51 -5.78 2.60
CA ILE A 187 8.53 -6.72 1.47
C ILE A 187 9.57 -6.29 0.44
N ALA A 188 9.53 -5.04 -0.03
CA ALA A 188 10.47 -4.52 -1.02
C ALA A 188 11.93 -4.63 -0.56
N ASN A 189 12.21 -4.38 0.72
CA ASN A 189 13.55 -4.54 1.28
C ASN A 189 14.00 -6.00 1.35
N GLN A 190 13.11 -6.91 1.75
CA GLN A 190 13.40 -8.35 1.80
C GLN A 190 13.50 -8.98 0.40
N LEU A 191 12.95 -8.35 -0.63
CA LEU A 191 13.06 -8.80 -2.02
C LEU A 191 14.36 -8.38 -2.73
N LYS A 192 15.13 -7.43 -2.18
CA LYS A 192 16.41 -6.98 -2.78
C LYS A 192 17.42 -8.11 -3.03
N PRO A 193 17.65 -9.06 -2.09
CA PRO A 193 18.52 -10.21 -2.35
C PRO A 193 18.02 -11.12 -3.49
N TYR A 194 16.73 -11.07 -3.80
CA TYR A 194 16.07 -11.89 -4.82
C TYR A 194 15.92 -11.19 -6.18
N GLY A 195 16.57 -10.03 -6.34
CA GLY A 195 16.66 -9.32 -7.61
C GLY A 195 15.71 -8.13 -7.75
N TYR A 196 14.93 -7.80 -6.72
CA TYR A 196 14.09 -6.60 -6.75
C TYR A 196 14.96 -5.32 -6.71
N LYS A 197 14.93 -4.56 -7.81
CA LYS A 197 15.68 -3.30 -7.99
C LYS A 197 14.77 -2.06 -7.99
N GLY A 198 13.56 -2.15 -7.41
CA GLY A 198 12.58 -1.06 -7.39
C GLY A 198 11.77 -0.87 -8.68
N LYS A 199 12.17 -1.51 -9.80
CA LYS A 199 11.44 -1.50 -11.08
C LYS A 199 10.89 -2.86 -11.49
N ALA A 200 11.16 -3.89 -10.70
CA ALA A 200 10.65 -5.22 -10.97
C ALA A 200 9.19 -5.29 -10.54
N GLU A 201 8.37 -6.02 -11.29
CA GLU A 201 7.00 -6.30 -10.90
C GLU A 201 7.00 -7.44 -9.87
N VAL A 202 6.21 -7.28 -8.82
CA VAL A 202 6.07 -8.29 -7.77
C VAL A 202 4.65 -8.79 -7.79
N TYR A 203 4.48 -10.10 -7.91
CA TYR A 203 3.18 -10.74 -7.89
C TYR A 203 3.07 -11.66 -6.68
N TYR A 204 1.87 -11.81 -6.10
CA TYR A 204 1.58 -12.90 -5.17
C TYR A 204 0.59 -13.90 -5.76
N ARG A 205 0.63 -15.14 -5.28
CA ARG A 205 -0.35 -16.16 -5.64
C ARG A 205 -1.58 -16.07 -4.74
N LYS A 206 -2.74 -15.74 -5.32
CA LYS A 206 -4.02 -15.81 -4.61
C LYS A 206 -4.46 -17.27 -4.48
N ARG A 207 -4.81 -17.70 -3.25
CA ARG A 207 -5.34 -19.05 -2.99
C ARG A 207 -6.83 -19.12 -3.39
N GLY A 208 -7.29 -20.31 -3.78
CA GLY A 208 -8.70 -20.56 -4.14
C GLY A 208 -9.01 -20.55 -5.64
N PHE A 209 -8.01 -20.35 -6.50
CA PHE A 209 -8.12 -20.58 -7.94
C PHE A 209 -7.33 -21.84 -8.33
N ASP A 210 -7.87 -22.62 -9.27
CA ASP A 210 -7.32 -23.87 -9.77
C ASP A 210 -5.84 -23.74 -10.19
N SER A 211 -5.15 -24.87 -10.36
CA SER A 211 -3.68 -25.10 -10.46
C SER A 211 -2.82 -24.10 -11.26
N THR A 212 -3.40 -23.19 -12.04
CA THR A 212 -2.73 -22.05 -12.67
C THR A 212 -2.57 -20.83 -11.75
N GLY A 213 -3.26 -20.78 -10.60
CA GLY A 213 -3.12 -19.81 -9.51
C GLY A 213 -3.01 -18.35 -9.96
N ALA A 214 -4.12 -17.61 -9.94
CA ALA A 214 -4.15 -16.20 -10.30
C ALA A 214 -3.03 -15.42 -9.58
N LYS A 215 -2.12 -14.84 -10.37
CA LYS A 215 -1.05 -13.98 -9.89
C LYS A 215 -1.56 -12.55 -9.87
N VAL A 216 -1.48 -11.91 -8.71
CA VAL A 216 -1.95 -10.53 -8.50
C VAL A 216 -0.75 -9.63 -8.30
N LEU A 217 -0.69 -8.54 -9.07
CA LEU A 217 0.39 -7.55 -9.01
C LEU A 217 0.32 -6.76 -7.69
N ILE A 218 1.48 -6.46 -7.12
CA ILE A 218 1.66 -5.60 -5.95
C ILE A 218 2.44 -4.37 -6.40
N GLU A 219 1.79 -3.22 -6.52
CA GLU A 219 2.40 -1.94 -6.88
C GLU A 219 2.74 -1.08 -5.67
N GLY A 220 2.01 -1.24 -4.56
CA GLY A 220 2.25 -0.46 -3.36
C GLY A 220 1.58 -0.98 -2.08
N ALA A 221 1.48 -0.09 -1.10
CA ALA A 221 1.00 -0.43 0.25
C ALA A 221 -0.45 -0.94 0.25
N HIS A 222 -1.33 -0.36 -0.58
CA HIS A 222 -2.72 -0.78 -0.68
C HIS A 222 -2.86 -2.24 -1.16
N ASP A 223 -2.02 -2.66 -2.10
CA ASP A 223 -2.06 -4.03 -2.62
C ASP A 223 -1.53 -5.04 -1.60
N VAL A 224 -0.59 -4.64 -0.73
CA VAL A 224 -0.14 -5.46 0.38
C VAL A 224 -1.25 -5.64 1.42
N GLU A 225 -2.03 -4.59 1.71
CA GLU A 225 -3.20 -4.71 2.58
C GLU A 225 -4.24 -5.66 1.97
N GLN A 226 -4.53 -5.51 0.67
CA GLN A 226 -5.44 -6.41 -0.03
C GLN A 226 -4.91 -7.85 -0.07
N MET A 227 -3.60 -8.05 -0.26
CA MET A 227 -2.95 -9.35 -0.16
C MET A 227 -3.15 -9.97 1.22
N MET A 228 -2.98 -9.20 2.31
CA MET A 228 -3.18 -9.70 3.67
C MET A 228 -4.64 -10.08 3.94
N ILE A 229 -5.60 -9.37 3.35
CA ILE A 229 -7.03 -9.73 3.40
C ILE A 229 -7.30 -11.00 2.58
N ASP A 230 -6.77 -11.08 1.36
CA ASP A 230 -6.94 -12.23 0.47
C ASP A 230 -6.33 -13.52 1.04
N LEU A 231 -5.31 -13.38 1.89
CA LEU A 231 -4.60 -14.48 2.56
C LEU A 231 -5.04 -14.69 4.01
N GLU A 232 -6.14 -14.08 4.44
CA GLU A 232 -6.64 -14.18 5.81
C GLU A 232 -6.77 -15.65 6.26
N GLY A 233 -6.19 -15.97 7.42
CA GLY A 233 -6.14 -17.34 7.95
C GLY A 233 -4.99 -18.21 7.43
N THR A 234 -4.17 -17.71 6.50
CA THR A 234 -2.97 -18.42 6.02
C THR A 234 -1.70 -17.70 6.46
N LYS A 235 -0.67 -18.49 6.80
CA LYS A 235 0.65 -17.98 7.21
C LYS A 235 1.71 -18.12 6.11
N GLU A 236 1.32 -18.48 4.89
CA GLU A 236 2.25 -18.75 3.78
C GLU A 236 1.80 -18.06 2.49
N CYS A 237 2.70 -17.28 1.88
CA CYS A 237 2.50 -16.58 0.61
C CYS A 237 3.63 -16.87 -0.38
N ASP A 238 3.28 -17.17 -1.63
CA ASP A 238 4.25 -17.25 -2.72
C ASP A 238 4.34 -15.89 -3.42
N LEU A 239 5.55 -15.32 -3.47
CA LEU A 239 5.88 -14.08 -4.19
C LEU A 239 6.68 -14.40 -5.46
N PHE A 240 6.41 -13.68 -6.54
CA PHE A 240 7.11 -13.82 -7.82
C PHE A 240 7.70 -12.47 -8.20
N VAL A 241 9.02 -12.40 -8.34
CA VAL A 241 9.72 -11.21 -8.82
C VAL A 241 9.96 -11.36 -10.31
N VAL A 242 9.29 -10.53 -11.11
CA VAL A 242 9.43 -10.50 -12.56
C VAL A 242 10.26 -9.27 -12.93
N ASN A 243 11.51 -9.53 -13.32
CA ASN A 243 12.34 -8.49 -13.91
C ASN A 243 11.89 -8.32 -15.36
N ASN A 244 11.06 -7.32 -15.63
CA ASN A 244 10.84 -6.90 -17.00
C ASN A 244 12.18 -6.43 -17.55
N PRO A 245 12.66 -7.00 -18.67
CA PRO A 245 13.81 -6.44 -19.34
C PRO A 245 13.44 -4.98 -19.58
N SER A 246 14.19 -4.06 -18.96
CA SER A 246 14.05 -2.65 -19.31
C SER A 246 14.15 -2.62 -20.83
N PRO A 247 13.24 -1.95 -21.55
CA PRO A 247 13.42 -1.73 -22.98
C PRO A 247 14.68 -0.88 -23.12
N SER A 248 15.83 -1.56 -23.16
CA SER A 248 17.12 -0.94 -23.30
C SER A 248 17.14 -0.38 -24.71
N SER A 249 16.96 0.94 -24.79
CA SER A 249 17.57 1.82 -25.79
C SER A 249 17.83 1.14 -27.12
N SER A 250 16.76 0.93 -27.89
CA SER A 250 16.90 0.62 -29.29
C SER A 250 17.40 1.86 -30.04
N TYR A 251 18.36 1.63 -30.94
CA TYR A 251 18.81 2.46 -32.06
C TYR A 251 19.96 3.46 -31.83
N THR A 252 21.20 2.97 -31.85
CA THR A 252 22.16 3.53 -32.80
C THR A 252 21.85 2.92 -34.17
N ASN A 253 21.44 3.77 -35.10
CA ASN A 253 21.11 3.41 -36.47
C ASN A 253 22.27 2.67 -37.15
N THR A 254 22.01 1.46 -37.62
CA THR A 254 22.56 0.97 -38.88
C THR A 254 21.41 0.32 -39.63
N GLU A 255 21.06 0.97 -40.74
CA GLU A 255 20.22 0.46 -41.81
C GLU A 255 20.73 -0.92 -42.23
N ASP A 256 19.89 -1.95 -42.11
CA ASP A 256 19.49 -2.83 -43.21
C ASP A 256 18.72 -4.05 -42.66
N ASP A 257 17.84 -4.57 -43.51
CA ASP A 257 17.15 -5.85 -43.45
C ASP A 257 15.81 -5.93 -42.70
N PHE A 258 14.78 -5.61 -43.48
CA PHE A 258 13.59 -6.45 -43.73
C PHE A 258 13.71 -7.90 -43.21
N ILE A 259 12.75 -8.35 -42.39
CA ILE A 259 11.73 -9.36 -42.73
C ILE A 259 10.75 -9.55 -41.55
N ASP A 260 9.48 -9.50 -41.93
CA ASP A 260 8.25 -10.11 -41.41
C ASP A 260 8.35 -11.16 -40.27
N GLY A 261 7.44 -11.09 -39.31
CA GLY A 261 7.30 -12.13 -38.28
C GLY A 261 6.36 -11.78 -37.14
N VAL A 262 5.05 -11.87 -37.39
CA VAL A 262 4.02 -12.03 -36.35
C VAL A 262 4.36 -13.27 -35.52
N VAL A 263 4.61 -13.12 -34.23
CA VAL A 263 4.69 -14.24 -33.27
C VAL A 263 3.60 -14.06 -32.22
N GLU A 264 2.50 -14.74 -32.49
CA GLU A 264 1.49 -15.15 -31.53
C GLU A 264 2.14 -16.14 -30.55
N VAL A 265 2.33 -15.74 -29.29
CA VAL A 265 2.86 -16.65 -28.25
C VAL A 265 1.67 -17.35 -27.59
N GLN A 266 1.27 -18.46 -28.21
CA GLN A 266 0.44 -19.49 -27.61
C GLN A 266 1.33 -20.29 -26.64
N VAL A 267 1.04 -20.23 -25.33
CA VAL A 267 1.74 -21.06 -24.33
C VAL A 267 0.83 -22.21 -23.94
N ASP A 268 0.91 -23.30 -24.68
CA ASP A 268 0.40 -24.61 -24.25
C ASP A 268 1.39 -25.23 -23.25
N PHE A 269 0.98 -25.42 -22.00
CA PHE A 269 1.66 -26.30 -21.06
C PHE A 269 0.88 -27.62 -20.93
N ILE A 270 1.24 -28.59 -21.75
CA ILE A 270 0.88 -30.00 -21.56
C ILE A 270 1.92 -30.61 -20.60
N PHE A 271 1.49 -30.95 -19.39
CA PHE A 271 2.21 -31.89 -18.53
C PHE A 271 1.96 -33.31 -19.04
N HIS A 272 2.98 -33.95 -19.60
CA HIS A 272 3.11 -35.41 -19.56
C HIS A 272 3.99 -35.75 -18.35
N LEU A 273 3.45 -36.50 -17.40
CA LEU A 273 4.28 -37.37 -16.58
C LEU A 273 3.53 -38.68 -16.30
N MET A 274 4.17 -39.77 -16.75
CA MET A 274 3.95 -41.14 -16.34
C MET A 274 4.00 -41.24 -14.80
N ILE A 275 3.01 -41.91 -14.20
CA ILE A 275 3.05 -43.26 -13.62
C ILE A 275 1.61 -43.78 -13.60
#